data_AF-A0A924BW99-F1
#
_entry.id   AF-A0A924BW99-F1
#
_cell.length_a   1.000
_cell.length_b   1.000
_cell.length_c   1.000
_cell.angle_alpha   90.00
_cell.angle_beta   90.00
_cell.angle_gamma   90.00
#
_symmetry.space_group_name_H-M   'P 1'
#
loop_
_entity.id
_entity.type
_entity.pdbx_description
1 polymer ?
#
loop_
_entity_poly.entity_id
_entity_poly.type
_entity_poly.pdbx_seq_one_letter_code
_entity_poly.pdbx_strand_id
1 'polypeptide(L)' 'YNSPLRRNVTIDDVGGAGVYLLSDLASGVTGEVHHVDAGYNVIGMKAEDAPDISVA' A
#
# COMPACT_ATOMS: atom_id res chain seq x y z
N TYR A 1 -10.33 -0.99 -6.35
CA TYR A 1 -10.48 -2.21 -7.18
C TYR A 1 -9.16 -2.89 -7.48
N ASN A 2 -8.15 -2.15 -7.94
CA ASN A 2 -6.94 -2.78 -8.45
C ASN A 2 -5.84 -3.06 -7.40
N SER A 3 -6.01 -2.65 -6.14
CA SER A 3 -5.15 -3.10 -5.04
C SER A 3 -5.68 -4.41 -4.44
N PRO A 4 -4.82 -5.31 -3.92
CA PRO A 4 -5.22 -6.53 -3.20
C PRO A 4 -6.26 -6.30 -2.09
N LEU A 5 -6.11 -5.24 -1.29
CA LEU A 5 -7.10 -4.94 -0.24
C LEU A 5 -8.37 -4.23 -0.77
N ARG A 6 -8.45 -3.98 -2.08
CA ARG A 6 -9.59 -3.36 -2.78
C ARG A 6 -10.05 -2.02 -2.21
N ARG A 7 -9.21 -1.36 -1.42
CA ARG A 7 -9.42 -0.03 -0.86
C ARG A 7 -8.18 0.85 -1.10
N ASN A 8 -8.37 2.15 -0.97
CA ASN A 8 -7.27 3.08 -0.85
C ASN A 8 -6.70 3.02 0.57
N VAL A 9 -5.44 3.45 0.70
CA VAL A 9 -4.82 3.69 1.99
C VAL A 9 -5.41 4.94 2.65
N THR A 10 -5.41 4.93 3.97
CA THR A 10 -5.80 6.06 4.82
C THR A 10 -4.57 6.66 5.49
N ILE A 11 -4.74 7.81 6.12
CA ILE A 11 -3.67 8.41 6.93
C ILE A 11 -3.32 7.55 8.14
N ASP A 12 -4.25 6.74 8.65
CA ASP A 12 -4.01 5.83 9.77
C ASP A 12 -3.12 4.66 9.37
N ASP A 13 -3.27 4.12 8.14
CA ASP A 13 -2.38 3.08 7.62
C ASP A 13 -0.93 3.59 7.51
N VAL A 14 -0.77 4.79 6.96
CA VAL A 14 0.55 5.43 6.80
C VAL A 14 1.13 5.82 8.16
N GLY A 15 0.29 6.36 9.05
CA GLY A 15 0.68 6.70 10.42
C GLY A 15 1.16 5.48 11.20
N GLY A 16 0.46 4.35 11.12
CA GLY A 16 0.86 3.10 11.76
C GLY A 16 2.21 2.59 11.26
N ALA A 17 2.44 2.56 9.95
CA ALA A 17 3.73 2.18 9.38
C ALA A 17 4.85 3.17 9.75
N GLY A 18 4.53 4.47 9.81
CA GLY A 18 5.45 5.50 10.27
C GLY A 18 5.86 5.30 11.73
N VAL A 19 4.89 5.02 12.62
CA VAL A 19 5.17 4.69 14.04
C VAL A 19 6.07 3.46 14.14
N TYR A 20 5.81 2.41 13.37
CA TYR A 20 6.69 1.24 13.32
C TYR A 20 8.12 1.66 12.97
N LEU A 21 8.32 2.34 11.84
CA LEU A 21 9.65 2.75 11.35
C LEU A 21 10.39 3.72 12.28
N LEU A 22 9.67 4.57 13.00
CA LEU A 22 10.26 5.57 13.92
C LEU A 22 10.44 5.05 15.35
N SER A 23 9.93 3.86 15.67
CA SER A 23 10.03 3.25 16.99
C SER A 23 11.15 2.21 17.07
N ASP A 24 11.46 1.78 18.29
CA ASP A 24 12.42 0.69 18.53
C ASP A 24 12.00 -0.66 17.90
N LEU A 25 10.72 -0.81 17.51
CA LEU A 25 10.22 -2.00 16.81
C LEU A 25 10.92 -2.22 15.46
N ALA A 26 11.39 -1.14 14.83
CA ALA A 26 12.13 -1.18 13.57
C ALA A 26 13.65 -0.98 13.75
N SER A 27 14.20 -1.17 14.96
CA SER A 27 15.63 -0.91 15.27
C SER A 27 16.63 -1.65 14.37
N GLY A 28 16.23 -2.77 13.76
CA GLY A 28 17.04 -3.52 12.80
C GLY A 28 16.78 -3.20 11.32
N VAL A 29 15.89 -2.25 10.99
CA VAL A 29 15.46 -1.96 9.63
C VAL A 29 16.11 -0.68 9.13
N THR A 30 16.84 -0.76 8.02
CA THR A 30 17.55 0.39 7.42
C THR A 30 17.62 0.25 5.90
N GLY A 31 17.64 1.39 5.18
CA GLY A 31 17.77 1.40 3.71
C GLY A 31 16.55 0.87 2.94
N GLU A 32 15.42 0.67 3.61
CA GLU A 32 14.24 0.00 3.04
C GLU A 32 13.22 0.97 2.44
N VAL A 33 12.56 0.51 1.37
CA VAL A 33 11.35 1.14 0.82
C VAL A 33 10.14 0.32 1.24
N HIS A 34 9.49 0.76 2.33
CA HIS A 34 8.35 0.05 2.90
C HIS A 34 7.05 0.46 2.18
N HIS A 35 6.43 -0.49 1.48
CA HIS A 35 5.21 -0.23 0.72
C HIS A 35 3.99 -0.22 1.65
N VAL A 36 3.30 0.92 1.68
CA VAL A 36 2.04 1.13 2.40
C VAL A 36 1.01 1.61 1.41
N ASP A 37 0.48 0.68 0.62
CA ASP A 37 -0.27 0.99 -0.61
C ASP A 37 -1.43 0.03 -0.87
N ALA A 38 -1.89 -0.67 0.18
CA ALA A 38 -2.89 -1.73 0.08
C ALA A 38 -2.48 -2.88 -0.86
N GLY A 39 -1.18 -3.06 -1.12
CA GLY A 39 -0.57 -4.09 -1.96
C GLY A 39 -0.58 -3.72 -3.45
N TYR A 40 -0.74 -2.44 -3.80
CA TYR A 40 -0.85 -2.04 -5.20
C TYR A 40 0.43 -2.29 -6.01
N ASN A 41 1.60 -2.09 -5.41
CA ASN A 41 2.90 -2.23 -6.08
C ASN A 41 3.18 -3.60 -6.71
N VAL A 42 2.60 -4.67 -6.19
CA VAL A 42 2.80 -6.03 -6.72
C VAL A 42 1.92 -6.34 -7.93
N ILE A 43 1.00 -5.43 -8.29
CA ILE A 43 0.03 -5.65 -9.34
C ILE A 43 0.65 -5.32 -10.71
N GLY A 44 0.92 -6.35 -11.51
CA GLY A 44 1.50 -6.20 -12.86
C GLY A 44 0.48 -5.97 -13.98
N MET A 45 -0.81 -6.16 -13.71
CA MET A 45 -1.91 -5.96 -14.67
C MET A 45 -3.20 -5.67 -13.92
N LYS A 46 -4.17 -5.01 -14.58
CA LYS A 46 -5.52 -4.80 -14.01
C LYS A 46 -6.11 -6.13 -13.54
N ALA A 47 -6.69 -6.18 -12.34
CA ALA A 47 -7.47 -7.30 -11.87
C ALA A 47 -8.60 -7.63 -12.88
N GLU A 48 -8.79 -8.91 -13.19
CA GLU A 48 -9.70 -9.33 -14.27
C GLU A 48 -11.14 -8.90 -14.02
N ASP A 49 -11.56 -8.87 -12.76
CA ASP A 49 -12.91 -8.48 -12.33
C ASP A 49 -13.06 -6.97 -12.07
N ALA A 50 -11.98 -6.19 -12.19
CA ALA A 50 -12.08 -4.74 -12.04
C ALA A 50 -12.78 -4.12 -13.25
N PRO A 51 -13.70 -3.15 -13.04
CA PRO A 51 -14.35 -2.46 -14.16
C PRO A 51 -13.33 -1.65 -14.97
N ASP A 52 -13.54 -1.57 -16.28
CA ASP A 52 -12.83 -0.60 -17.11
C ASP A 52 -13.30 0.82 -16.78
N ILE A 53 -12.35 1.73 -16.65
CA ILE A 53 -12.64 3.13 -16.37
C ILE A 53 -12.79 3.85 -17.71
N SER A 54 -14.03 4.22 -18.06
CA SER A 54 -14.28 5.13 -19.18
C SER A 54 -14.09 6.57 -18.73
N VAL A 55 -13.35 7.36 -19.49
CA VAL A 55 -13.29 8.82 -19.31
C VAL A 55 -14.38 9.42 -20.20
N ALA A 56 -15.31 10.19 -19.62
CA ALA A 56 -16.30 10.95 -20.36
C ALA A 56 -15.66 12.16 -21.06
#